data_AF-A0A2V9GCL7-F1
#
_entry.id   AF-A0A2V9GCL7-F1
#
_cell.length_a   1.000
_cell.length_b   1.000
_cell.length_c   1.000
_cell.angle_alpha   90.00
_cell.angle_beta   90.00
_cell.angle_gamma   90.00
#
_symmetry.space_group_name_H-M   'P 1'
#
loop_
_entity.id
_entity.type
_entity.pdbx_description
1 polymer ?
#
loop_
_entity_poly.entity_id
_entity_poly.type
_entity_poly.pdbx_seq_one_letter_code
_entity_poly.pdbx_strand_id
1 'polypeptide(L)'
;MYFIYSLLMGLAAFLLAPYWLVEGMRHGKYFSNLGERLGFSFPGLAKLPAQSTGAIWIHAVSVGEALSSITLARRLKEAYPKRPLIISTTTKTGQQLVRERMPFADAIIYFPLDWA
;
A
#
# COMPACT_ATOMS: atom_id res chain seq x y z
N MET A 1 -15.50 -26.09 30.17
CA MET A 1 -15.81 -25.98 28.73
C MET A 1 -14.92 -24.96 28.04
N TYR A 2 -14.88 -23.69 28.46
CA TYR A 2 -13.99 -22.67 27.87
C TYR A 2 -12.50 -22.99 27.97
N PHE A 3 -12.02 -23.57 29.09
CA PHE A 3 -10.60 -23.90 29.26
C PHE A 3 -10.07 -24.90 28.22
N ILE A 4 -10.82 -25.99 27.98
CA ILE A 4 -10.45 -27.01 26.99
C ILE A 4 -10.51 -26.43 25.58
N TYR A 5 -11.53 -25.63 25.28
CA TYR A 5 -11.64 -24.93 24.00
C TYR A 5 -10.47 -23.97 23.75
N SER A 6 -10.11 -23.15 24.75
CA SER A 6 -8.97 -22.23 24.67
C SER A 6 -7.63 -22.97 24.54
N LEU A 7 -7.47 -24.10 25.23
CA LEU A 7 -6.27 -24.94 25.13
C LEU A 7 -6.13 -25.56 23.74
N LEU A 8 -7.22 -26.12 23.20
CA LEU A 8 -7.24 -26.70 21.86
C LEU A 8 -7.00 -25.64 20.77
N MET A 9 -7.61 -24.46 20.89
CA MET A 9 -7.37 -23.34 19.98
C MET A 9 -5.93 -22.82 20.08
N GLY A 10 -5.37 -22.71 21.29
CA GLY A 10 -3.98 -22.30 21.49
C GLY A 10 -3.00 -23.30 20.90
N LEU A 11 -3.26 -24.60 21.08
CA LEU A 11 -2.43 -25.67 20.51
C LEU A 11 -2.51 -25.71 18.98
N ALA A 12 -3.72 -25.58 18.43
CA ALA A 12 -3.93 -25.48 16.99
C ALA A 12 -3.21 -24.25 16.41
N ALA A 13 -3.33 -23.09 17.07
CA ALA A 13 -2.62 -21.88 16.66
C ALA A 13 -1.10 -22.08 16.73
N PHE A 14 -0.56 -22.72 17.77
CA PHE A 14 0.87 -22.98 17.91
C PHE A 14 1.41 -23.94 16.83
N LEU A 15 0.65 -24.99 16.50
CA LEU A 15 1.03 -25.97 15.47
C LEU A 15 0.91 -25.40 14.06
N LEU A 16 -0.12 -24.59 13.80
CA LEU A 16 -0.36 -23.97 12.51
C LEU A 16 0.48 -22.71 12.30
N ALA A 17 0.86 -21.99 13.37
CA ALA A 17 1.66 -20.77 13.29
C ALA A 17 2.92 -20.91 12.45
N PRO A 18 3.81 -21.91 12.63
CA PRO A 18 5.01 -22.06 11.80
C PRO A 18 4.68 -22.36 10.34
N TYR A 19 3.61 -23.11 10.06
CA TYR A 19 3.14 -23.32 8.68
C TYR A 19 2.70 -22.00 8.05
N TRP A 20 1.84 -21.22 8.70
CA TRP A 20 1.41 -19.90 8.22
C TRP A 20 2.56 -18.88 8.16
N LEU A 21 3.53 -18.96 9.07
CA LEU A 21 4.72 -18.11 9.06
C LEU A 21 5.57 -18.42 7.82
N VAL A 22 5.83 -19.70 7.55
CA VAL A 22 6.60 -20.16 6.38
C VAL A 22 5.85 -19.86 5.09
N GLU A 23 4.54 -20.09 5.05
CA GLU A 23 3.68 -19.76 3.91
C GLU A 23 3.67 -18.24 3.65
N GLY A 24 3.56 -17.42 4.71
CA GLY A 24 3.60 -15.97 4.63
C GLY A 24 4.97 -15.42 4.22
N MET A 25 6.06 -16.01 4.72
CA MET A 25 7.43 -15.68 4.31
C MET A 25 7.70 -16.10 2.86
N ARG A 26 7.29 -17.30 2.46
CA ARG A 26 7.41 -17.81 1.08
C ARG A 26 6.61 -16.97 0.08
N HIS A 27 5.44 -16.49 0.49
CA HIS A 27 4.64 -15.62 -0.35
C HIS A 27 5.21 -14.21 -0.50
N GLY A 28 6.19 -13.79 0.34
CA GLY A 28 7.16 -12.66 0.22
C GLY A 28 6.59 -11.25 0.02
N LYS A 29 5.57 -11.14 -0.82
CA LYS A 29 4.79 -9.96 -1.23
C LYS A 29 3.94 -9.36 -0.10
N TYR A 30 3.75 -10.06 1.02
CA TYR A 30 3.03 -9.52 2.17
C TYR A 30 3.94 -8.63 3.04
N PHE A 31 5.19 -9.08 3.24
CA PHE A 31 6.20 -8.34 4.00
C PHE A 31 6.89 -7.25 3.18
N SER A 32 6.94 -7.38 1.85
CA SER A 32 7.57 -6.36 0.97
C SER A 32 6.98 -4.96 1.11
N ASN A 33 5.72 -4.86 1.53
CA ASN A 33 4.99 -3.60 1.64
C ASN A 33 4.81 -3.16 3.11
N LEU A 34 5.29 -3.96 4.07
CA LEU A 34 5.14 -3.68 5.49
C LEU A 34 5.97 -2.45 5.87
N GLY A 35 7.16 -2.28 5.29
CA GLY A 35 7.98 -1.09 5.51
C GLY A 35 7.32 0.22 5.04
N GLU A 36 6.64 0.20 3.89
CA GLU A 36 5.84 1.33 3.40
C GLU A 36 4.63 1.61 4.31
N ARG A 37 3.91 0.56 4.70
CA ARG A 37 2.73 0.67 5.56
C ARG A 37 3.06 1.09 7.00
N LEU A 38 4.19 0.69 7.54
CA LEU A 38 4.66 1.10 8.86
C LEU A 38 5.32 2.50 8.82
N GLY A 39 5.47 3.10 7.63
CA GLY A 39 6.06 4.43 7.46
C GLY A 39 7.60 4.48 7.50
N PHE A 40 8.27 3.32 7.52
CA PHE A 40 9.74 3.26 7.63
C PHE A 40 10.47 3.54 6.32
N SER A 41 9.85 3.26 5.16
CA SER A 41 10.49 3.48 3.87
C SER A 41 9.44 3.71 2.79
N PHE A 42 9.62 4.76 1.99
CA PHE A 42 8.80 5.03 0.80
C PHE A 42 9.70 5.08 -0.45
N PRO A 43 10.04 3.91 -1.04
CA PRO A 43 10.90 3.83 -2.21
C PRO A 43 10.39 4.66 -3.39
N GLY A 44 9.06 4.77 -3.52
CA GLY A 44 8.43 5.62 -4.54
C GLY A 44 8.67 7.11 -4.34
N LEU A 45 8.73 7.58 -3.10
CA LEU A 45 9.00 8.99 -2.78
C LEU A 45 10.49 9.32 -2.81
N ALA A 46 11.37 8.36 -2.50
CA ALA A 46 12.82 8.56 -2.50
C ALA A 46 13.40 8.95 -3.87
N LYS A 47 12.66 8.66 -4.96
CA LYS A 47 13.04 9.04 -6.33
C LYS A 47 12.65 10.47 -6.70
N LEU A 48 11.81 11.12 -5.89
CA LEU A 48 11.38 12.48 -6.14
C LEU A 48 12.51 13.47 -5.78
N PRO A 49 12.68 14.56 -6.53
CA PRO A 49 13.63 15.61 -6.16
C PRO A 49 13.32 16.13 -4.74
N ALA A 50 14.35 16.24 -3.89
CA ALA A 50 14.21 16.66 -2.49
C ALA A 50 13.57 18.05 -2.30
N GLN A 51 13.48 18.86 -3.36
CA GLN A 51 12.92 20.22 -3.37
C GLN A 51 11.65 20.33 -4.23
N SER A 52 10.93 19.23 -4.44
CA SER A 52 9.68 19.25 -5.20
C SER A 52 8.56 19.93 -4.41
N THR A 53 8.46 21.25 -4.48
CA THR A 53 7.39 22.01 -3.84
C THR A 53 6.06 21.83 -4.57
N GLY A 54 4.96 21.70 -3.82
CA GLY A 54 3.61 21.64 -4.38
C GLY A 54 3.22 20.29 -4.97
N ALA A 55 3.70 19.18 -4.38
CA ALA A 55 3.25 17.86 -4.77
C ALA A 55 1.72 17.73 -4.62
N ILE A 56 1.11 17.05 -5.59
CA ILE A 56 -0.32 16.74 -5.61
C ILE A 56 -0.44 15.30 -5.13
N TRP A 57 -1.16 15.09 -4.04
CA TRP A 57 -1.38 13.76 -3.47
C TRP A 57 -2.82 13.32 -3.63
N ILE A 58 -3.03 12.18 -4.29
CA ILE A 58 -4.33 11.52 -4.40
C ILE A 58 -4.29 10.25 -3.55
N HIS A 59 -5.19 10.16 -2.57
CA HIS A 59 -5.40 8.95 -1.79
C HIS A 59 -6.67 8.24 -2.25
N ALA A 60 -6.53 7.00 -2.72
CA ALA A 60 -7.63 6.15 -3.15
C ALA A 60 -7.67 4.90 -2.28
N VAL A 61 -8.62 4.86 -1.35
CA VAL A 61 -8.75 3.81 -0.34
C VAL A 61 -9.27 2.50 -0.96
N SER A 62 -10.04 2.63 -2.05
CA SER A 62 -10.69 1.53 -2.77
C SER A 62 -10.31 1.46 -4.26
N VAL A 63 -10.56 0.29 -4.87
CA VAL A 63 -10.45 0.08 -6.32
C VAL A 63 -11.38 1.01 -7.10
N GLY A 64 -12.61 1.23 -6.62
CA GLY A 64 -13.57 2.11 -7.29
C GLY A 64 -13.12 3.58 -7.31
N GLU A 65 -12.52 4.04 -6.22
CA GLU A 65 -11.95 5.40 -6.12
C GLU A 65 -10.70 5.54 -6.97
N ALA A 66 -9.85 4.50 -7.02
CA ALA A 66 -8.70 4.46 -7.91
C ALA A 66 -9.15 4.57 -9.37
N LEU A 67 -10.20 3.84 -9.79
CA LEU A 67 -10.75 3.97 -11.15
C LEU A 67 -11.31 5.37 -11.42
N SER A 68 -12.08 5.91 -10.48
CA SER A 68 -12.73 7.21 -10.62
C SER A 68 -11.72 8.36 -10.68
N SER A 69 -10.58 8.21 -10.00
CA SER A 69 -9.52 9.22 -9.96
C SER A 69 -8.62 9.25 -11.19
N ILE A 70 -8.65 8.25 -12.09
CA ILE A 70 -7.74 8.16 -13.27
C ILE A 70 -7.80 9.44 -14.12
N THR A 71 -9.01 9.87 -14.48
CA THR A 71 -9.20 11.04 -15.35
C THR A 71 -8.71 12.31 -14.66
N LEU A 72 -9.02 12.48 -13.37
CA LEU A 72 -8.57 13.62 -12.58
C LEU A 72 -7.05 13.64 -12.46
N ALA A 73 -6.45 12.51 -12.09
CA ALA A 73 -5.00 12.34 -11.96
C ALA A 73 -4.27 12.71 -13.25
N ARG A 74 -4.76 12.25 -14.40
CA ARG A 74 -4.20 12.58 -15.71
C ARG A 74 -4.28 14.08 -16.00
N ARG A 75 -5.45 14.69 -15.83
CA ARG A 75 -5.64 16.13 -16.07
C ARG A 75 -4.78 16.98 -15.14
N LEU A 76 -4.59 16.57 -13.89
CA LEU A 76 -3.70 17.25 -12.95
C LEU A 76 -2.23 17.15 -13.37
N LYS A 77 -1.79 15.96 -13.84
CA LYS A 77 -0.42 15.79 -14.35
C LYS A 77 -0.17 16.63 -15.61
N GLU A 78 -1.14 16.73 -16.50
CA GLU A 78 -1.08 17.56 -17.71
C GLU A 78 -1.07 19.07 -17.37
N ALA A 79 -1.91 19.50 -16.42
CA ALA A 79 -2.00 20.91 -16.02
C ALA A 79 -0.77 21.37 -15.21
N TYR A 80 -0.17 20.47 -14.43
CA TYR A 80 0.96 20.77 -13.55
C TYR A 80 2.12 19.78 -13.75
N PRO A 81 2.77 19.77 -14.92
CA PRO A 81 3.78 18.76 -15.26
C PRO A 81 5.01 18.80 -14.35
N LYS A 82 5.31 19.96 -13.75
CA LYS A 82 6.43 20.18 -12.83
C LYS A 82 6.13 19.78 -11.38
N ARG A 83 4.87 19.53 -11.02
CA ARG A 83 4.47 19.12 -9.67
C ARG A 83 4.43 17.59 -9.62
N PRO A 84 5.08 16.94 -8.63
CA PRO A 84 4.95 15.50 -8.47
C PRO A 84 3.50 15.12 -8.20
N LEU A 85 3.02 14.12 -8.91
CA LEU A 85 1.75 13.45 -8.65
C LEU A 85 2.04 12.17 -7.88
N ILE A 86 1.59 12.13 -6.63
CA ILE A 86 1.74 10.99 -5.73
C ILE A 86 0.38 10.33 -5.60
N ILE A 87 0.33 9.00 -5.74
CA ILE A 87 -0.90 8.23 -5.55
C ILE A 87 -0.66 7.21 -4.45
N SER A 88 -1.57 7.19 -3.47
CA SER A 88 -1.52 6.20 -2.40
C SER A 88 -2.75 5.31 -2.39
N THR A 89 -2.56 4.02 -2.08
CA THR A 89 -3.65 3.07 -1.95
C THR A 89 -3.52 2.22 -0.68
N THR A 90 -4.63 1.66 -0.23
CA THR A 90 -4.65 0.83 0.98
C THR A 90 -4.58 -0.66 0.66
N THR A 91 -5.17 -1.09 -0.47
CA THR A 91 -5.29 -2.50 -0.85
C THR A 91 -4.31 -2.90 -1.93
N LYS A 92 -3.89 -4.17 -1.94
CA LYS A 92 -2.99 -4.72 -2.96
C LYS A 92 -3.59 -4.60 -4.37
N THR A 93 -4.90 -4.86 -4.50
CA THR A 93 -5.62 -4.76 -5.77
C THR A 93 -5.68 -3.32 -6.26
N GLY A 94 -5.92 -2.36 -5.37
CA GLY A 94 -5.85 -0.92 -5.70
C GLY A 94 -4.45 -0.52 -6.17
N GLN A 95 -3.40 -0.94 -5.46
CA GLN A 95 -2.01 -0.65 -5.81
C GLN A 95 -1.67 -1.20 -7.21
N GLN A 96 -2.07 -2.43 -7.51
CA GLN A 96 -1.83 -3.05 -8.82
C GLN A 96 -2.57 -2.28 -9.93
N LEU A 97 -3.84 -1.94 -9.71
CA LEU A 97 -4.63 -1.16 -10.65
C LEU A 97 -3.97 0.21 -10.94
N VAL A 98 -3.55 0.94 -9.90
CA VAL A 98 -2.91 2.25 -10.07
C VAL A 98 -1.59 2.11 -10.84
N ARG A 99 -0.78 1.10 -10.54
CA ARG A 99 0.48 0.85 -11.29
C ARG A 99 0.24 0.55 -12.77
N GLU A 100 -0.84 -0.14 -13.09
CA GLU A 100 -1.20 -0.48 -14.47
C GLU A 100 -1.83 0.71 -15.23
N ARG A 101 -2.74 1.44 -14.58
CA ARG A 101 -3.58 2.45 -15.25
C ARG A 101 -3.05 3.87 -15.12
N MET A 102 -2.16 4.13 -14.16
CA MET A 102 -1.59 5.45 -13.91
C MET A 102 -0.05 5.43 -13.90
N PRO A 103 0.63 4.89 -14.94
CA PRO A 103 2.09 4.87 -15.02
C PRO A 103 2.71 6.27 -15.13
N PHE A 104 1.90 7.30 -15.35
CA PHE A 104 2.29 8.71 -15.40
C PHE A 104 2.41 9.36 -14.00
N ALA A 105 2.02 8.68 -12.93
CA ALA A 105 2.24 9.15 -11.57
C ALA A 105 3.74 9.09 -11.23
N ASP A 106 4.26 10.11 -10.57
CA ASP A 106 5.68 10.18 -10.22
C ASP A 106 6.02 9.25 -9.04
N ALA A 107 5.05 8.98 -8.16
CA ALA A 107 5.19 8.01 -7.09
C ALA A 107 3.87 7.27 -6.81
N ILE A 108 3.99 5.97 -6.55
CA ILE A 108 2.89 5.12 -6.10
C ILE A 108 3.34 4.43 -4.81
N ILE A 109 2.61 4.66 -3.72
CA ILE A 109 2.94 4.18 -2.37
C ILE A 109 1.74 3.51 -1.71
N TYR A 110 1.98 2.60 -0.76
CA TYR A 110 0.93 2.26 0.19
C TYR A 110 0.69 3.41 1.17
N PHE A 111 -0.56 3.62 1.54
CA PHE A 111 -0.90 4.54 2.63
C PHE A 111 -0.34 4.01 3.95
N PRO A 112 0.36 4.83 4.74
CA PRO A 112 0.88 4.43 6.05
C PRO A 112 -0.26 4.16 7.03
N LEU A 113 -0.01 3.30 8.01
CA LEU A 113 -0.94 3.06 9.11
C LEU A 113 -1.07 4.31 9.96
N ASP A 114 -2.30 4.59 10.35
CA ASP A 114 -2.63 5.66 11.30
C ASP A 114 -2.39 5.13 12.71
N TRP A 115 -1.42 5.71 13.41
CA TRP A 115 -0.96 5.26 14.72
C TRP A 115 -1.60 6.02 15.90
N ALA A 116 -2.62 6.84 15.62
CA ALA A 116 -3.31 7.66 16.61
C ALA A 116 -4.20 6.86 17.58
#